data_AF-A0A940R0X9-F1
#
_entry.id   AF-A0A940R0X9-F1
#
_cell.length_a   1.000
_cell.length_b   1.000
_cell.length_c   1.000
_cell.angle_alpha   90.00
_cell.angle_beta   90.00
_cell.angle_gamma   90.00
#
_symmetry.space_group_name_H-M   'P 1'
#
loop_
_entity.id
_entity.type
_entity.pdbx_description
1 polymer ?
#
loop_
_entity_poly.entity_id
_entity_poly.type
_entity_poly.pdbx_seq_one_letter_code
_entity_poly.pdbx_strand_id
1 'polypeptide(L)'
;MGNFYVNYTIRTTNHAKVINALVGRNAFVTPPRNGAVVVFDETSDSQDQDLVRELGKKLSRELGEAVLAVLNHDDDIFWYALFEKGKCTDEYDSSPGYFDPESNPQSPSGGNAAKLCTTFGSPNIQETEKILRKSSYEDDGYTFAVERHADLVKELNLPDFAVGFGFTYIAQGELPPGLAQNDLTKITQ
;
A
#
# COMPACT_ATOMS: atom_id res chain seq x y z
N MET A 1 -1.27 -8.26 19.07
CA MET A 1 -2.42 -8.38 18.15
C MET A 1 -2.04 -7.50 16.99
N GLY A 2 -1.51 -8.08 15.92
CA GLY A 2 -0.97 -7.31 14.80
C GLY A 2 -2.01 -7.08 13.70
N ASN A 3 -1.71 -6.13 12.83
CA ASN A 3 -2.54 -5.74 11.71
C ASN A 3 -2.10 -6.46 10.42
N PHE A 4 -3.06 -6.93 9.61
CA PHE A 4 -2.79 -7.66 8.36
C PHE A 4 -3.60 -7.09 7.22
N TYR A 5 -2.96 -6.40 6.28
CA TYR A 5 -3.70 -5.83 5.15
C TYR A 5 -2.88 -5.74 3.88
N VAL A 6 -3.61 -5.78 2.77
CA VAL A 6 -3.15 -5.31 1.47
C VAL A 6 -4.09 -4.25 0.93
N ASN A 7 -3.52 -3.17 0.39
CA ASN A 7 -4.28 -2.22 -0.40
C ASN A 7 -3.44 -1.60 -1.52
N TYR A 8 -4.12 -0.92 -2.44
CA TYR A 8 -3.51 -0.28 -3.60
C TYR A 8 -3.85 1.19 -3.63
N THR A 9 -2.84 2.05 -3.58
CA THR A 9 -3.01 3.49 -3.79
C THR A 9 -2.67 3.83 -5.24
N ILE A 10 -3.67 4.32 -5.97
CA ILE A 10 -3.58 4.62 -7.41
C ILE A 10 -3.56 6.14 -7.59
N ARG A 11 -2.55 6.68 -8.28
CA ARG A 11 -2.41 8.13 -8.51
C ARG A 11 -3.38 8.63 -9.59
N THR A 12 -4.67 8.66 -9.28
CA THR A 12 -5.71 9.14 -10.21
C THR A 12 -6.92 9.70 -9.47
N THR A 13 -7.69 10.53 -10.16
CA THR A 13 -9.03 10.97 -9.72
C THR A 13 -10.15 10.31 -10.51
N ASN A 14 -9.81 9.49 -11.52
CA ASN A 14 -10.79 8.82 -12.38
C ASN A 14 -11.34 7.54 -11.74
N HIS A 15 -12.23 7.74 -10.76
CA HIS A 15 -12.86 6.69 -9.98
C HIS A 15 -13.56 5.62 -10.84
N ALA A 16 -14.30 6.04 -11.88
CA ALA A 16 -15.00 5.11 -12.78
C ALA A 16 -14.04 4.20 -13.55
N LYS A 17 -12.87 4.71 -13.96
CA LYS A 17 -11.84 3.89 -14.63
C LYS A 17 -11.26 2.83 -13.70
N VAL A 18 -11.04 3.17 -12.42
CA VAL A 18 -10.59 2.22 -11.39
C VAL A 18 -11.62 1.12 -11.20
N ILE A 19 -12.90 1.47 -11.02
CA ILE A 19 -14.01 0.52 -10.91
C ILE A 19 -14.02 -0.45 -12.11
N ASN A 20 -13.92 0.08 -13.33
CA ASN A 20 -13.96 -0.74 -14.54
C ASN A 20 -12.77 -1.70 -14.67
N ALA A 21 -11.58 -1.31 -14.19
CA ALA A 21 -10.39 -2.18 -14.20
C ALA A 21 -10.50 -3.36 -13.21
N LEU A 22 -11.42 -3.26 -12.23
CA LEU A 22 -11.66 -4.26 -11.20
C LEU A 22 -12.86 -5.18 -11.51
N VAL A 23 -13.50 -5.06 -12.68
CA VAL A 23 -14.58 -5.97 -13.09
C VAL A 23 -14.12 -7.43 -12.99
N GLY A 24 -14.96 -8.26 -12.36
CA GLY A 24 -14.69 -9.67 -12.08
C GLY A 24 -13.87 -9.92 -10.81
N ARG A 25 -13.73 -8.91 -9.94
CA ARG A 25 -13.09 -9.04 -8.61
C ARG A 25 -14.06 -8.62 -7.51
N ASN A 26 -13.80 -9.08 -6.29
CA ASN A 26 -14.42 -8.56 -5.09
C ASN A 26 -13.47 -7.52 -4.47
N ALA A 27 -13.92 -6.26 -4.44
CA ALA A 27 -13.09 -5.16 -3.95
C ALA A 27 -13.94 -4.01 -3.40
N PHE A 28 -13.32 -3.16 -2.60
CA PHE A 28 -13.86 -1.85 -2.23
C PHE A 28 -12.98 -0.75 -2.81
N VAL A 29 -13.61 0.28 -3.36
CA VAL A 29 -12.93 1.43 -3.97
C VAL A 29 -13.33 2.69 -3.22
N THR A 30 -12.35 3.49 -2.80
CA THR A 30 -12.59 4.76 -2.11
C THR A 30 -12.93 5.88 -3.10
N PRO A 31 -13.59 6.96 -2.66
CA PRO A 31 -13.65 8.17 -3.46
C PRO A 31 -12.23 8.73 -3.67
N PRO A 32 -12.02 9.53 -4.73
CA PRO A 32 -10.73 10.18 -4.94
C PRO A 32 -10.48 11.23 -3.84
N ARG A 33 -9.34 11.14 -3.16
CA ARG A 33 -8.87 12.11 -2.17
C ARG A 33 -7.38 12.35 -2.39
N ASN A 34 -6.91 13.58 -2.20
CA ASN A 34 -5.51 13.98 -2.43
C ASN A 34 -4.94 13.55 -3.79
N GLY A 35 -5.78 13.42 -4.82
CA GLY A 35 -5.39 12.94 -6.15
C GLY A 35 -5.09 11.45 -6.24
N ALA A 36 -5.60 10.64 -5.32
CA ALA A 36 -5.48 9.19 -5.33
C ALA A 36 -6.80 8.49 -5.02
N VAL A 37 -6.92 7.26 -5.51
CA VAL A 37 -7.99 6.30 -5.19
C VAL A 37 -7.34 5.09 -4.53
N VAL A 38 -7.91 4.60 -3.43
CA VAL A 38 -7.45 3.40 -2.73
C VAL A 38 -8.38 2.24 -3.04
N VAL A 39 -7.80 1.07 -3.30
CA VAL A 39 -8.51 -0.18 -3.57
C VAL A 39 -8.14 -1.20 -2.52
N PHE A 40 -9.16 -1.81 -1.91
CA PHE A 40 -9.05 -2.96 -1.01
C PHE A 40 -9.57 -4.19 -1.75
N ASP A 41 -8.69 -5.12 -2.13
CA ASP A 41 -9.01 -6.27 -2.98
C ASP A 41 -8.99 -7.58 -2.19
N GLU A 42 -10.06 -8.39 -2.27
CA GLU A 42 -10.22 -9.61 -1.48
C GLU A 42 -9.12 -10.65 -1.71
N THR A 43 -8.82 -10.95 -2.98
CA THR A 43 -7.82 -11.95 -3.31
C THR A 43 -6.43 -11.54 -2.85
N SER A 44 -6.11 -10.26 -2.97
CA SER A 44 -4.81 -9.71 -2.56
C SER A 44 -4.65 -9.68 -1.03
N ASP A 45 -5.75 -9.59 -0.28
CA ASP A 45 -5.76 -9.61 1.19
C ASP A 45 -5.33 -10.97 1.78
N SER A 46 -5.16 -12.00 0.94
CA SER A 46 -4.49 -13.26 1.30
C SER A 46 -2.98 -13.10 1.56
N GLN A 47 -2.40 -11.93 1.22
CA GLN A 47 -0.99 -11.59 1.36
C GLN A 47 -0.02 -12.42 0.50
N ASP A 48 -0.54 -13.13 -0.50
CA ASP A 48 0.30 -13.73 -1.54
C ASP A 48 0.88 -12.60 -2.42
N GLN A 49 2.18 -12.34 -2.25
CA GLN A 49 2.85 -11.23 -2.95
C GLN A 49 2.82 -11.37 -4.48
N ASP A 50 2.70 -12.58 -5.04
CA ASP A 50 2.60 -12.76 -6.49
C ASP A 50 1.23 -12.30 -7.01
N LEU A 51 0.15 -12.61 -6.29
CA LEU A 51 -1.19 -12.08 -6.57
C LEU A 51 -1.20 -10.56 -6.40
N VAL A 52 -0.52 -10.06 -5.36
CA VAL A 52 -0.42 -8.60 -5.13
C VAL A 52 0.26 -7.90 -6.30
N ARG A 53 1.40 -8.47 -6.77
CA ARG A 53 2.16 -7.96 -7.91
C ARG A 53 1.38 -8.09 -9.22
N GLU A 54 0.65 -9.18 -9.43
CA GLU A 54 -0.16 -9.37 -10.63
C GLU A 54 -1.20 -8.26 -10.78
N LEU A 55 -1.97 -7.99 -9.72
CA LEU A 55 -2.98 -6.95 -9.74
C LEU A 55 -2.37 -5.55 -9.88
N GLY A 56 -1.28 -5.25 -9.16
CA GLY A 56 -0.58 -3.97 -9.29
C GLY A 56 -0.07 -3.69 -10.72
N LYS A 57 0.48 -4.71 -11.39
CA LYS A 57 0.87 -4.64 -12.82
C LYS A 57 -0.34 -4.47 -13.73
N LYS A 58 -1.43 -5.21 -13.49
CA LYS A 58 -2.67 -5.07 -14.28
C LYS A 58 -3.22 -3.64 -14.20
N LEU A 59 -3.42 -3.14 -12.98
CA LEU A 59 -4.00 -1.83 -12.73
C LEU A 59 -3.12 -0.72 -13.33
N SER A 60 -1.81 -0.73 -13.08
CA SER A 60 -0.92 0.32 -13.63
C SER A 60 -0.86 0.32 -15.16
N ARG A 61 -1.03 -0.85 -15.81
CA ARG A 61 -1.08 -0.97 -17.28
C ARG A 61 -2.40 -0.45 -17.85
N GLU A 62 -3.54 -0.88 -17.31
CA GLU A 62 -4.87 -0.54 -17.83
C GLU A 62 -5.25 0.92 -17.53
N LEU A 63 -4.84 1.40 -16.36
CA LEU A 63 -5.10 2.77 -15.95
C LEU A 63 -4.09 3.74 -16.57
N GLY A 64 -2.87 3.28 -16.86
CA GLY A 64 -1.77 4.14 -17.29
C GLY A 64 -1.22 5.03 -16.17
N GLU A 65 -1.60 4.72 -14.92
CA GLU A 65 -1.28 5.47 -13.70
C GLU A 65 -0.30 4.68 -12.84
N ALA A 66 0.40 5.37 -11.94
CA ALA A 66 1.20 4.71 -10.92
C ALA A 66 0.31 4.04 -9.87
N VAL A 67 0.70 2.83 -9.45
CA VAL A 67 0.01 2.04 -8.43
C VAL A 67 1.01 1.64 -7.36
N LEU A 68 0.82 2.08 -6.14
CA LEU A 68 1.56 1.63 -4.97
C LEU A 68 0.74 0.53 -4.29
N ALA A 69 1.20 -0.71 -4.38
CA ALA A 69 0.67 -1.82 -3.57
C ALA A 69 1.45 -1.88 -2.27
N VAL A 70 0.74 -2.00 -1.16
CA VAL A 70 1.32 -2.12 0.18
C VAL A 70 0.82 -3.39 0.85
N LEU A 71 1.67 -3.99 1.67
CA LEU A 71 1.36 -5.16 2.47
C LEU A 71 1.93 -4.94 3.87
N ASN A 72 1.08 -5.12 4.88
CA ASN A 72 1.48 -5.14 6.28
C ASN A 72 1.21 -6.51 6.86
N HIS A 73 2.23 -7.11 7.47
CA HIS A 73 2.14 -8.45 8.06
C HIS A 73 2.39 -8.39 9.56
N ASP A 74 1.37 -8.68 10.36
CA ASP A 74 1.37 -8.73 11.83
C ASP A 74 1.92 -7.47 12.52
N ASP A 75 1.96 -6.33 11.82
CA ASP A 75 2.73 -5.15 12.20
C ASP A 75 4.25 -5.34 12.34
N ASP A 76 4.80 -6.46 11.90
CA ASP A 76 6.25 -6.71 11.90
C ASP A 76 6.90 -6.36 10.56
N ILE A 77 6.15 -6.49 9.46
CA ILE A 77 6.65 -6.25 8.10
C ILE A 77 5.78 -5.23 7.39
N PHE A 78 6.40 -4.15 6.93
CA PHE A 78 5.90 -3.31 5.86
C PHE A 78 6.64 -3.63 4.56
N TRP A 79 5.89 -4.06 3.56
CA TRP A 79 6.37 -4.27 2.19
C TRP A 79 5.59 -3.37 1.23
N TYR A 80 6.25 -2.86 0.20
CA TYR A 80 5.54 -2.24 -0.92
C TYR A 80 6.17 -2.60 -2.26
N ALA A 81 5.34 -2.52 -3.30
CA ALA A 81 5.79 -2.46 -4.68
C ALA A 81 5.11 -1.32 -5.43
N LEU A 82 5.91 -0.55 -6.17
CA LEU A 82 5.45 0.50 -7.07
C LEU A 82 5.38 -0.03 -8.49
N PHE A 83 4.23 0.13 -9.12
CA PHE A 83 3.99 -0.29 -10.49
C PHE A 83 3.72 0.91 -11.39
N GLU A 84 4.42 0.95 -12.53
CA GLU A 84 4.22 1.95 -13.57
C GLU A 84 4.14 1.25 -14.92
N LYS A 85 3.08 1.52 -15.68
CA LYS A 85 2.87 0.97 -17.03
C LYS A 85 3.03 -0.56 -17.09
N GLY A 86 2.55 -1.26 -16.06
CA GLY A 86 2.57 -2.72 -15.98
C GLY A 86 3.90 -3.36 -15.56
N LYS A 87 4.86 -2.57 -15.07
CA LYS A 87 6.14 -3.06 -14.56
C LYS A 87 6.28 -2.73 -13.08
N CYS A 88 6.90 -3.62 -12.31
CA CYS A 88 7.40 -3.27 -10.98
C CYS A 88 8.63 -2.39 -11.18
N THR A 89 8.61 -1.17 -10.64
CA THR A 89 9.66 -0.18 -10.90
C THR A 89 10.32 0.34 -9.63
N ASP A 90 9.80 -0.04 -8.46
CA ASP A 90 10.44 0.08 -7.16
C ASP A 90 9.81 -0.95 -6.22
N GLU A 91 10.58 -1.45 -5.26
CA GLU A 91 10.13 -2.45 -4.30
C GLU A 91 10.93 -2.31 -3.02
N TYR A 92 10.28 -2.54 -1.89
CA TYR A 92 10.83 -2.30 -0.57
C TYR A 92 10.33 -3.34 0.43
N ASP A 93 11.23 -3.73 1.33
CA ASP A 93 10.94 -4.60 2.46
C ASP A 93 11.58 -4.04 3.74
N SER A 94 10.77 -3.77 4.75
CA SER A 94 11.24 -3.27 6.06
C SER A 94 12.00 -4.30 6.90
N SER A 95 11.80 -5.59 6.65
CA SER A 95 12.42 -6.68 7.41
C SER A 95 12.81 -7.84 6.49
N PRO A 96 13.82 -7.65 5.63
CA PRO A 96 14.24 -8.67 4.68
C PRO A 96 14.65 -9.96 5.38
N GLY A 97 14.14 -11.08 4.89
CA GLY A 97 14.42 -12.40 5.46
C GLY A 97 13.52 -12.78 6.63
N TYR A 98 12.57 -11.95 7.08
CA TYR A 98 11.70 -12.26 8.24
C TYR A 98 11.07 -13.67 8.21
N PHE A 99 10.64 -14.15 7.04
CA PHE A 99 10.05 -15.49 6.88
C PHE A 99 11.06 -16.64 6.82
N ASP A 100 12.35 -16.34 6.71
CA ASP A 100 13.44 -17.30 6.74
C ASP A 100 13.98 -17.43 8.17
N PRO A 101 13.71 -18.55 8.86
CA PRO A 101 14.15 -18.76 10.24
C PRO A 101 15.68 -18.87 10.40
N GLU A 102 16.41 -19.07 9.29
CA GLU A 102 17.88 -19.11 9.30
C GLU A 102 18.49 -17.73 9.05
N SER A 103 17.67 -16.73 8.70
CA SER A 103 18.15 -15.38 8.46
C SER A 103 18.39 -14.61 9.76
N ASN A 104 19.44 -13.79 9.76
CA ASN A 104 19.62 -12.80 10.83
C ASN A 104 18.75 -11.57 10.54
N PRO A 105 18.25 -10.87 11.58
CA PRO A 105 17.62 -9.56 11.43
C PRO A 105 18.42 -8.64 10.50
N GLN A 106 17.76 -8.13 9.46
CA GLN A 106 18.38 -7.23 8.49
C GLN A 106 17.73 -5.85 8.55
N SER A 107 18.53 -4.81 8.29
CA SER A 107 18.00 -3.47 8.05
C SER A 107 17.05 -3.47 6.83
N PRO A 108 16.08 -2.52 6.78
CA PRO A 108 15.23 -2.35 5.62
C PRO A 108 16.01 -2.29 4.31
N SER A 109 15.45 -2.87 3.25
CA SER A 109 16.08 -2.92 1.93
C SER A 109 15.15 -2.51 0.81
N GLY A 110 15.75 -2.14 -0.33
CA GLY A 110 15.02 -1.61 -1.47
C GLY A 110 14.45 -0.21 -1.21
N GLY A 111 13.48 0.17 -2.02
CA GLY A 111 12.77 1.42 -1.95
C GLY A 111 13.56 2.66 -2.37
N ASN A 112 12.89 3.55 -3.10
CA ASN A 112 13.45 4.77 -3.66
C ASN A 112 12.58 5.97 -3.28
N ALA A 113 13.01 6.69 -2.23
CA ALA A 113 12.30 7.86 -1.72
C ALA A 113 12.09 8.94 -2.79
N ALA A 114 13.13 9.26 -3.57
CA ALA A 114 13.04 10.27 -4.63
C ALA A 114 11.98 9.91 -5.67
N LYS A 115 11.88 8.61 -5.99
CA LYS A 115 10.88 8.11 -6.92
C LYS A 115 9.47 8.17 -6.35
N LEU A 116 9.25 7.68 -5.13
CA LEU A 116 7.94 7.79 -4.45
C LEU A 116 7.48 9.25 -4.39
N CYS A 117 8.36 10.14 -3.95
CA CYS A 117 8.10 11.57 -3.89
C CYS A 117 7.77 12.16 -5.27
N THR A 118 8.50 11.81 -6.32
CA THR A 118 8.22 12.26 -7.70
C THR A 118 6.86 11.73 -8.18
N THR A 119 6.56 10.45 -7.94
CA THR A 119 5.32 9.80 -8.38
C THR A 119 4.09 10.38 -7.70
N PHE A 120 4.17 10.68 -6.40
CA PHE A 120 3.05 11.18 -5.62
C PHE A 120 3.02 12.70 -5.46
N GLY A 121 4.06 13.41 -5.94
CA GLY A 121 4.14 14.87 -5.92
C GLY A 121 4.52 15.45 -4.57
N SER A 122 5.28 14.70 -3.76
CA SER A 122 5.81 15.17 -2.48
C SER A 122 7.21 15.77 -2.64
N PRO A 123 7.54 16.88 -1.97
CA PRO A 123 8.90 17.42 -1.93
C PRO A 123 9.79 16.77 -0.85
N ASN A 124 9.24 15.92 0.01
CA ASN A 124 9.88 15.47 1.26
C ASN A 124 10.77 14.23 1.06
N ILE A 125 11.70 14.29 0.10
CA ILE A 125 12.57 13.17 -0.24
C ILE A 125 13.39 12.71 0.97
N GLN A 126 13.94 13.66 1.73
CA GLN A 126 14.82 13.34 2.87
C GLN A 126 14.05 12.68 4.02
N GLU A 127 12.85 13.15 4.34
CA GLU A 127 12.03 12.52 5.39
C GLU A 127 11.52 11.16 4.95
N THR A 128 11.11 11.02 3.68
CA THR A 128 10.74 9.73 3.10
C THR A 128 11.90 8.74 3.17
N GLU A 129 13.12 9.16 2.81
CA GLU A 129 14.31 8.29 2.90
C GLU A 129 14.59 7.88 4.35
N LYS A 130 14.47 8.79 5.32
CA LYS A 130 14.64 8.43 6.74
C LYS A 130 13.63 7.35 7.15
N ILE A 131 12.36 7.49 6.78
CA ILE A 131 11.33 6.50 7.10
C ILE A 131 11.67 5.13 6.49
N LEU A 132 12.11 5.10 5.23
CA LEU A 132 12.50 3.85 4.55
C LEU A 132 13.72 3.19 5.18
N ARG A 133 14.67 3.96 5.71
CA ARG A 133 15.93 3.40 6.27
C ARG A 133 15.84 3.05 7.74
N LYS A 134 14.88 3.61 8.47
CA LYS A 134 14.73 3.41 9.91
C LYS A 134 14.50 1.93 10.24
N SER A 135 15.40 1.35 11.02
CA SER A 135 15.33 -0.07 11.38
C SER A 135 14.19 -0.32 12.38
N SER A 136 13.66 -1.54 12.40
CA SER A 136 12.76 -1.98 13.48
C SER A 136 13.51 -2.52 14.71
N TYR A 137 14.83 -2.70 14.58
CA TYR A 137 15.70 -3.27 15.63
C TYR A 137 16.49 -2.23 16.43
N GLU A 138 16.32 -0.94 16.12
CA GLU A 138 16.94 0.17 16.83
C GLU A 138 15.98 0.73 17.89
N ASP A 139 16.50 1.30 18.98
CA ASP A 139 15.70 1.79 20.12
C ASP A 139 14.68 2.87 19.73
N ASP A 140 15.02 3.70 18.73
CA ASP A 140 14.13 4.72 18.20
C ASP A 140 13.33 4.22 16.97
N GLY A 141 13.50 2.96 16.57
CA GLY A 141 12.95 2.32 15.38
C GLY A 141 11.43 2.15 15.32
N TYR A 142 10.92 1.66 14.19
CA TYR A 142 9.48 1.33 14.08
C TYR A 142 9.19 -0.01 14.73
N THR A 143 8.50 0.01 15.87
CA THR A 143 7.99 -1.21 16.52
C THR A 143 6.83 -1.80 15.72
N PHE A 144 5.94 -0.96 15.19
CA PHE A 144 4.81 -1.39 14.38
C PHE A 144 4.93 -0.89 12.94
N ALA A 145 4.81 -1.80 11.98
CA ALA A 145 4.89 -1.54 10.55
C ALA A 145 3.77 -0.60 10.07
N VAL A 146 2.58 -0.63 10.68
CA VAL A 146 1.51 0.33 10.38
C VAL A 146 1.91 1.78 10.69
N GLU A 147 2.74 2.03 11.71
CA GLU A 147 3.24 3.38 12.03
C GLU A 147 4.20 3.88 10.94
N ARG A 148 5.08 2.99 10.46
CA ARG A 148 5.96 3.28 9.30
C ARG A 148 5.14 3.65 8.08
N HIS A 149 4.08 2.88 7.80
CA HIS A 149 3.19 3.16 6.69
C HIS A 149 2.44 4.48 6.87
N ALA A 150 1.98 4.80 8.08
CA ALA A 150 1.28 6.05 8.38
C ALA A 150 2.19 7.26 8.12
N ASP A 151 3.46 7.20 8.54
CA ASP A 151 4.43 8.24 8.25
C ASP A 151 4.70 8.38 6.74
N LEU A 152 4.81 7.28 5.99
CA LEU A 152 4.92 7.34 4.53
C LEU A 152 3.69 7.96 3.87
N VAL A 153 2.48 7.58 4.29
CA VAL A 153 1.22 8.15 3.78
C VAL A 153 1.20 9.66 3.97
N LYS A 154 1.60 10.13 5.15
CA LYS A 154 1.70 11.55 5.47
C LYS A 154 2.75 12.26 4.60
N GLU A 155 3.97 11.73 4.53
CA GLU A 155 5.06 12.37 3.76
C GLU A 155 4.79 12.37 2.26
N LEU A 156 4.07 11.38 1.74
CA LEU A 156 3.67 11.31 0.34
C LEU A 156 2.36 12.06 0.03
N ASN A 157 1.74 12.69 1.04
CA ASN A 157 0.45 13.37 0.94
C ASN A 157 -0.65 12.46 0.35
N LEU A 158 -0.63 11.18 0.74
CA LEU A 158 -1.65 10.21 0.39
C LEU A 158 -2.88 10.37 1.30
N PRO A 159 -4.04 9.82 0.93
CA PRO A 159 -5.18 9.80 1.83
C PRO A 159 -4.89 9.00 3.11
N ASP A 160 -5.32 9.50 4.26
CA ASP A 160 -5.15 8.82 5.56
C ASP A 160 -5.75 7.40 5.57
N PHE A 161 -6.77 7.15 4.76
CA PHE A 161 -7.38 5.84 4.61
C PHE A 161 -6.56 4.84 3.76
N ALA A 162 -5.39 5.24 3.26
CA ALA A 162 -4.46 4.34 2.58
C ALA A 162 -3.70 3.42 3.55
N VAL A 163 -3.71 3.69 4.86
CA VAL A 163 -2.99 2.92 5.88
C VAL A 163 -3.93 2.13 6.79
N GLY A 164 -3.51 0.92 7.19
CA GLY A 164 -4.09 0.17 8.31
C GLY A 164 -5.29 -0.71 7.99
N PHE A 165 -5.76 -0.71 6.74
CA PHE A 165 -6.97 -1.44 6.33
C PHE A 165 -6.75 -2.20 5.02
N GLY A 166 -7.34 -3.40 5.00
CA GLY A 166 -7.43 -4.33 3.87
C GLY A 166 -8.90 -4.72 3.65
N PHE A 167 -9.16 -5.58 2.65
CA PHE A 167 -10.52 -5.95 2.28
C PHE A 167 -11.32 -6.54 3.44
N THR A 168 -10.70 -7.42 4.22
CA THR A 168 -11.33 -8.18 5.31
C THR A 168 -11.92 -7.26 6.38
N TYR A 169 -11.18 -6.21 6.77
CA TYR A 169 -11.65 -5.20 7.73
C TYR A 169 -12.91 -4.49 7.22
N ILE A 170 -12.86 -4.01 5.97
CA ILE A 170 -14.01 -3.32 5.35
C ILE A 170 -15.22 -4.25 5.25
N ALA A 171 -15.01 -5.51 4.87
CA ALA A 171 -16.07 -6.51 4.77
C ALA A 171 -16.73 -6.82 6.12
N GLN A 172 -15.99 -6.68 7.23
CA GLN A 172 -16.48 -6.82 8.60
C GLN A 172 -17.15 -5.55 9.16
N GLY A 173 -17.16 -4.46 8.38
CA GLY A 173 -17.75 -3.18 8.77
C GLY A 173 -16.79 -2.25 9.52
N GLU A 174 -15.51 -2.60 9.60
CA GLU A 174 -14.46 -1.72 10.11
C GLU A 174 -14.01 -0.78 9.00
N LEU A 175 -14.14 0.53 9.22
CA LEU A 175 -13.87 1.54 8.21
C LEU A 175 -12.66 2.40 8.58
N PRO A 176 -11.81 2.76 7.60
CA PRO A 176 -10.75 3.72 7.81
C PRO A 176 -11.30 5.06 8.31
N PRO A 177 -10.53 5.79 9.14
CA PRO A 177 -10.90 7.13 9.57
C PRO A 177 -11.27 8.04 8.38
N GLY A 178 -12.41 8.73 8.49
CA GLY A 178 -12.87 9.67 7.48
C GLY A 178 -13.50 9.06 6.23
N LEU A 179 -13.86 7.77 6.28
CA LEU A 179 -14.75 7.09 5.32
C LEU A 179 -16.00 6.57 6.01
N ALA A 180 -17.15 6.76 5.37
CA ALA A 180 -18.40 6.10 5.69
C ALA A 180 -18.68 4.96 4.70
N GLN A 181 -19.53 4.00 5.07
CA GLN A 181 -19.90 2.87 4.21
C GLN A 181 -20.40 3.32 2.83
N ASN A 182 -21.16 4.43 2.79
CA ASN A 182 -21.74 4.99 1.56
C ASN A 182 -20.72 5.70 0.68
N ASP A 183 -19.50 5.97 1.17
CA ASP A 183 -18.42 6.54 0.36
C ASP A 183 -17.76 5.45 -0.49
N LEU A 184 -17.80 4.19 -0.06
CA LEU A 184 -17.15 3.07 -0.72
C LEU A 184 -18.00 2.51 -1.85
N THR A 185 -17.38 2.31 -3.01
CA THR A 185 -18.00 1.51 -4.07
C THR A 185 -17.55 0.06 -3.94
N LYS A 186 -18.51 -0.84 -3.65
CA LYS A 186 -18.27 -2.28 -3.63
C LYS A 186 -18.32 -2.85 -5.05
N ILE A 187 -17.29 -3.58 -5.43
CA ILE A 187 -17.23 -4.41 -6.63
C ILE A 187 -17.49 -5.85 -6.20
N THR A 188 -18.32 -6.54 -6.95
CA THR A 188 -18.60 -7.97 -6.77
C THR A 188 -18.34 -8.70 -8.08
N GLN A 189 -17.70 -9.86 -7.98
CA GLN A 189 -17.46 -10.77 -9.10
C GLN A 189 -18.77 -11.35 -9.65
#